data_AF-A0A315CVU0-F1
#
_entry.id   AF-A0A315CVU0-F1
#
_cell.length_a   1.000
_cell.length_b   1.000
_cell.length_c   1.000
_cell.angle_alpha   90.00
_cell.angle_beta   90.00
_cell.angle_gamma   90.00
#
_symmetry.space_group_name_H-M   'P 1'
#
loop_
_entity.id
_entity.type
_entity.pdbx_description
1 polymer ?
#
loop_
_entity_poly.entity_id
_entity_poly.type
_entity_poly.pdbx_seq_one_letter_code
_entity_poly.pdbx_strand_id
1 'polypeptide(L)'
;MALVLSPWSAMAQTQLITEAEAQAPNMQVPATRAITRGPGINLLSPTEVSGKSFAFKMVFEPRGGAKIDPSSVKFEYLKQPVVDLTARFKTGLNGNQLELPQASVPAGTHPIRVSVRDSEGREGKTIIHLSAK
;
A
#
# COMPACT_ATOMS: atom_id res chain seq x y z
N MET A 1 -39.40 8.87 -27.72
CA MET A 1 -38.31 7.93 -27.39
C MET A 1 -37.19 8.71 -26.72
N ALA A 2 -36.99 8.52 -25.41
CA ALA A 2 -35.86 9.12 -24.69
C ALA A 2 -34.85 8.00 -24.39
N LEU A 3 -33.69 8.06 -25.02
CA LEU A 3 -32.56 7.16 -24.78
C LEU A 3 -31.81 7.64 -23.54
N VAL A 4 -31.97 6.92 -22.43
CA VAL A 4 -31.19 7.14 -21.21
C VAL A 4 -29.84 6.44 -21.38
N LEU A 5 -28.77 7.21 -21.55
CA LEU A 5 -27.40 6.72 -21.46
C LEU A 5 -27.05 6.48 -20.00
N SER A 6 -27.09 5.22 -19.57
CA SER A 6 -26.54 4.80 -18.28
C SER A 6 -25.02 4.90 -18.30
N PRO A 7 -24.37 5.62 -17.38
CA PRO A 7 -22.93 5.63 -17.26
C PRO A 7 -22.47 4.22 -16.82
N TRP A 8 -21.59 3.63 -17.62
CA TRP A 8 -20.91 2.38 -17.33
C TRP A 8 -20.07 2.58 -16.07
N SER A 9 -20.48 2.03 -14.94
CA SER A 9 -19.63 1.96 -13.76
C SER A 9 -18.50 0.99 -14.07
N ALA A 10 -17.37 1.52 -14.54
CA ALA A 10 -16.12 0.77 -14.60
C ALA A 10 -15.82 0.27 -13.19
N MET A 11 -15.77 -1.05 -13.01
CA MET A 11 -15.20 -1.65 -11.80
C MET A 11 -13.73 -1.25 -11.77
N ALA A 12 -13.43 -0.17 -11.06
CA ALA A 12 -12.12 0.44 -11.03
C ALA A 12 -11.13 -0.53 -10.38
N GLN A 13 -10.37 -1.26 -11.19
CA GLN A 13 -9.11 -1.85 -10.75
C GLN A 13 -8.29 -0.71 -10.14
N THR A 14 -7.94 -0.83 -8.85
CA THR A 14 -7.10 0.18 -8.22
C THR A 14 -5.69 -0.03 -8.74
N GLN A 15 -5.33 0.72 -9.77
CA GLN A 15 -3.97 0.72 -10.31
C GLN A 15 -3.06 1.36 -9.27
N LEU A 16 -2.31 0.53 -8.55
CA LEU A 16 -1.45 0.97 -7.46
C LEU A 16 -0.17 1.58 -7.98
N ILE A 17 0.37 1.06 -9.07
CA ILE A 17 1.62 1.52 -9.67
C ILE A 17 1.43 1.56 -11.19
N THR A 18 1.95 2.58 -11.84
CA THR A 18 1.92 2.70 -13.31
C THR A 18 3.20 2.11 -13.94
N GLU A 19 3.14 1.74 -15.22
CA GLU A 19 4.30 1.22 -15.94
C GLU A 19 5.47 2.21 -15.97
N ALA A 20 5.18 3.50 -16.17
CA ALA A 20 6.18 4.56 -16.14
C ALA A 20 6.88 4.66 -14.77
N GLU A 21 6.13 4.57 -13.67
CA GLU A 21 6.68 4.56 -12.31
C GLU A 21 7.52 3.30 -12.04
N ALA A 22 7.17 2.16 -12.63
CA ALA A 22 7.91 0.92 -12.45
C ALA A 22 9.22 0.85 -13.24
N GLN A 23 9.30 1.54 -14.38
CA GLN A 23 10.54 1.66 -15.17
C GLN A 23 11.59 2.56 -14.50
N ALA A 24 11.20 3.41 -13.56
CA ALA A 24 12.13 4.25 -12.81
C ALA A 24 13.16 3.40 -12.03
N PRO A 25 14.38 3.91 -11.77
CA PRO A 25 15.36 3.20 -10.96
C PRO A 25 14.87 3.04 -9.51
N ASN A 26 15.15 1.88 -8.93
CA ASN A 26 14.87 1.63 -7.51
C ASN A 26 15.75 2.53 -6.65
N MET A 27 15.15 3.24 -5.70
CA MET A 27 15.91 3.99 -4.73
C MET A 27 16.64 2.99 -3.82
N GLN A 28 17.95 3.15 -3.68
CA GLN A 28 18.73 2.34 -2.74
C GLN A 28 18.36 2.77 -1.33
N VAL A 29 17.47 2.02 -0.68
CA VAL A 29 17.13 2.27 0.72
C VAL A 29 17.93 1.27 1.57
N PRO A 30 18.78 1.75 2.49
CA PRO A 30 19.48 0.87 3.41
C PRO A 30 18.45 0.01 4.14
N ALA A 31 18.68 -1.31 4.19
CA ALA A 31 17.84 -2.25 4.93
C ALA A 31 18.05 -2.06 6.43
N THR A 32 17.67 -0.90 6.96
CA THR A 32 17.67 -0.64 8.39
C THR A 32 16.50 -1.40 8.99
N ARG A 33 16.81 -2.51 9.69
CA ARG A 33 15.87 -3.15 10.61
C ARG A 33 15.66 -2.19 11.78
N ALA A 34 14.76 -1.24 11.61
CA ALA A 34 14.42 -0.31 12.67
C ALA A 34 13.74 -1.10 13.80
N ILE A 35 14.27 -0.97 15.02
CA ILE A 35 13.58 -1.45 16.23
C ILE A 35 12.44 -0.47 16.49
N THR A 36 11.28 -0.69 15.86
CA THR A 36 10.15 0.24 15.99
C THR A 36 9.40 -0.07 17.27
N ARG A 37 9.26 0.92 18.17
CA ARG A 37 8.37 0.85 19.33
C ARG A 37 6.91 1.16 18.98
N GLY A 38 6.62 1.46 17.72
CA GLY A 38 5.28 1.75 17.22
C GLY A 38 4.48 0.50 16.85
N PRO A 39 3.34 0.69 16.16
CA PRO A 39 2.49 -0.40 15.70
C PRO A 39 3.22 -1.44 14.85
N GLY A 40 2.80 -2.70 14.97
CA GLY A 40 3.22 -3.76 14.07
C GLY A 40 2.57 -3.59 12.70
N ILE A 41 3.33 -3.78 11.62
CA ILE A 41 2.81 -3.77 10.24
C ILE A 41 3.06 -5.17 9.65
N ASN A 42 2.00 -5.95 9.49
CA ASN A 42 2.08 -7.31 8.98
C ASN A 42 1.41 -7.38 7.60
N LEU A 43 2.19 -7.78 6.59
CA LEU A 43 1.67 -8.08 5.26
C LEU A 43 1.07 -9.49 5.28
N LEU A 44 -0.23 -9.60 5.02
CA LEU A 44 -0.94 -10.88 4.95
C LEU A 44 -0.97 -11.45 3.54
N SER A 45 -0.91 -10.58 2.52
CA SER A 45 -0.79 -11.01 1.12
C SER A 45 0.63 -11.51 0.82
N PRO A 46 0.78 -12.44 -0.15
CA PRO A 46 2.10 -12.86 -0.59
C PRO A 46 2.89 -11.68 -1.17
N THR A 47 4.22 -11.72 -1.00
CA THR A 47 5.12 -10.75 -1.63
C THR A 47 5.20 -10.97 -3.14
N GLU A 48 4.99 -12.19 -3.61
CA GLU A 48 4.87 -12.52 -5.03
C GLU A 48 3.41 -12.50 -5.49
N VAL A 49 3.08 -11.63 -6.45
CA VAL A 49 1.70 -11.43 -6.92
C VAL A 49 1.61 -11.44 -8.44
N SER A 50 0.40 -11.64 -8.98
CA SER A 50 0.14 -11.43 -10.40
C SER A 50 -0.06 -9.94 -10.65
N GLY A 51 0.73 -9.35 -11.55
CA GLY A 51 0.70 -7.90 -11.75
C GLY A 51 -0.67 -7.35 -12.21
N LYS A 52 -1.47 -8.15 -12.90
CA LYS A 52 -2.74 -7.70 -13.47
C LYS A 52 -3.87 -7.55 -12.46
N SER A 53 -3.92 -8.42 -11.45
CA SER A 53 -4.97 -8.40 -10.43
C SER A 53 -4.56 -9.28 -9.26
N PHE A 54 -4.49 -8.70 -8.07
CA PHE A 54 -4.23 -9.44 -6.84
C PHE A 54 -4.94 -8.80 -5.65
N ALA A 55 -5.21 -9.63 -4.63
CA ALA A 55 -5.73 -9.16 -3.36
C ALA A 55 -4.54 -8.72 -2.48
N PHE A 56 -4.47 -7.42 -2.18
CA PHE A 56 -3.51 -6.89 -1.22
C PHE A 56 -4.16 -6.84 0.15
N LYS A 57 -3.55 -7.50 1.14
CA LYS A 57 -4.04 -7.51 2.52
C LYS A 57 -2.91 -7.20 3.49
N MET A 58 -3.15 -6.26 4.37
CA MET A 58 -2.21 -5.85 5.40
C MET A 58 -2.97 -5.55 6.69
N VAL A 59 -2.36 -5.86 7.83
CA VAL A 59 -2.92 -5.57 9.15
C VAL A 59 -1.94 -4.74 9.97
N PHE A 60 -2.50 -3.76 10.68
CA PHE A 60 -1.80 -2.91 11.62
C PHE A 60 -2.15 -3.36 13.04
N GLU A 61 -1.15 -3.87 13.74
CA GLU A 61 -1.27 -4.37 15.10
C GLU A 61 -0.91 -3.25 16.09
N PRO A 62 -1.90 -2.66 16.79
CA PRO A 62 -1.62 -1.70 17.84
C PRO A 62 -0.87 -2.39 19.00
N ARG A 63 -0.03 -1.63 19.69
CA ARG A 63 0.72 -2.11 20.86
C ARG A 63 0.38 -1.29 22.09
N GLY A 64 0.46 -1.88 23.28
CA GLY A 64 0.28 -1.16 24.54
C GLY A 64 -1.10 -0.54 24.75
N GLY A 65 -2.17 -1.08 24.14
CA GLY A 65 -3.54 -0.56 24.29
C GLY A 65 -3.86 0.70 23.46
N ALA A 66 -2.92 1.20 22.67
CA ALA A 66 -3.14 2.31 21.77
C ALA A 66 -4.05 1.93 20.60
N LYS A 67 -4.58 2.93 19.89
CA LYS A 67 -5.37 2.73 18.66
C LYS A 67 -4.56 3.15 17.44
N ILE A 68 -4.74 2.47 16.32
CA ILE A 68 -4.14 2.87 15.05
C ILE A 68 -4.86 4.11 14.55
N ASP A 69 -4.09 5.10 14.09
CA ASP A 69 -4.66 6.26 13.41
C ASP A 69 -4.66 5.98 11.88
N PRO A 70 -5.82 5.67 11.27
CA PRO A 70 -5.88 5.38 9.84
C PRO A 70 -5.52 6.59 8.97
N SER A 71 -5.63 7.82 9.50
CA SER A 71 -5.27 9.03 8.76
C SER A 71 -3.75 9.27 8.71
N SER A 72 -3.01 8.66 9.63
CA SER A 72 -1.54 8.73 9.71
C SER A 72 -0.83 7.75 8.79
N VAL A 73 -1.55 6.78 8.21
CA VAL A 73 -0.98 5.75 7.36
C VAL A 73 -0.46 6.41 6.07
N LYS A 74 0.80 6.15 5.74
CA LYS A 74 1.43 6.59 4.50
C LYS A 74 2.06 5.43 3.76
N PHE A 75 1.92 5.47 2.45
CA PHE A 75 2.51 4.53 1.50
C PHE A 75 3.39 5.30 0.54
N GLU A 76 4.68 5.02 0.55
CA GLU A 76 5.65 5.67 -0.34
C GLU A 76 6.29 4.59 -1.22
N TYR A 77 6.24 4.80 -2.53
CA TYR A 77 6.94 3.95 -3.47
C TYR A 77 8.39 4.42 -3.61
N LEU A 78 9.33 3.55 -3.23
CA LEU A 78 10.76 3.87 -3.16
C LEU A 78 11.43 3.77 -4.53
N LYS A 79 10.93 4.56 -5.47
CA LYS A 79 11.52 4.84 -6.78
C LYS A 79 12.13 6.24 -6.79
N GLN A 80 12.83 6.58 -7.87
CA GLN A 80 13.27 7.95 -8.13
C GLN A 80 12.53 8.51 -9.34
N PRO A 81 11.64 9.52 -9.17
CA PRO A 81 11.26 10.17 -7.91
C PRO A 81 10.38 9.28 -7.00
N VAL A 82 10.34 9.59 -5.70
CA VAL A 82 9.48 8.90 -4.73
C VAL A 82 8.03 9.22 -5.06
N VAL A 83 7.19 8.19 -5.14
CA VAL A 83 5.76 8.35 -5.47
C VAL A 83 4.93 8.11 -4.22
N ASP A 84 4.06 9.05 -3.87
CA ASP A 84 3.10 8.87 -2.78
C ASP A 84 1.92 8.02 -3.27
N LEU A 85 1.80 6.80 -2.72
CA LEU A 85 0.70 5.87 -3.00
C LEU A 85 -0.44 5.98 -1.99
N THR A 86 -0.31 6.83 -0.97
CA THR A 86 -1.25 6.91 0.15
C THR A 86 -2.68 7.12 -0.30
N ALA A 87 -2.92 7.99 -1.27
CA ALA A 87 -4.25 8.23 -1.83
C ALA A 87 -4.87 6.98 -2.47
N ARG A 88 -4.05 6.12 -3.09
CA ARG A 88 -4.48 4.89 -3.77
C ARG A 88 -4.83 3.78 -2.76
N PHE A 89 -4.10 3.70 -1.65
CA PHE A 89 -4.37 2.73 -0.58
C PHE A 89 -5.48 3.16 0.39
N LYS A 90 -5.75 4.46 0.51
CA LYS A 90 -6.80 5.00 1.40
C LYS A 90 -8.19 4.40 1.14
N THR A 91 -8.49 4.00 -0.09
CA THR A 91 -9.77 3.38 -0.46
C THR A 91 -9.96 1.98 0.13
N GLY A 92 -8.88 1.28 0.47
CA GLY A 92 -8.91 -0.05 1.10
C GLY A 92 -8.70 -0.03 2.62
N LEU A 93 -8.49 1.13 3.23
CA LEU A 93 -8.27 1.23 4.67
C LEU A 93 -9.57 1.01 5.44
N ASN A 94 -9.61 -0.07 6.22
CA ASN A 94 -10.71 -0.49 7.07
C ASN A 94 -10.23 -0.51 8.53
N GLY A 95 -10.14 0.67 9.15
CA GLY A 95 -9.66 0.83 10.52
C GLY A 95 -8.21 0.37 10.69
N ASN A 96 -8.02 -0.81 11.28
CA ASN A 96 -6.71 -1.41 11.54
C ASN A 96 -6.23 -2.35 10.42
N GLN A 97 -7.01 -2.52 9.37
CA GLN A 97 -6.69 -3.39 8.25
C GLN A 97 -6.71 -2.60 6.94
N LEU A 98 -5.93 -3.06 5.98
CA LEU A 98 -5.92 -2.57 4.63
C LEU A 98 -6.20 -3.75 3.72
N GLU A 99 -7.33 -3.68 3.02
CA GLU A 99 -7.73 -4.70 2.06
C GLU A 99 -8.08 -4.04 0.73
N LEU A 100 -7.36 -4.44 -0.31
CA LEU A 100 -7.67 -4.10 -1.69
C LEU A 100 -7.95 -5.42 -2.40
N PRO A 101 -9.22 -5.74 -2.71
CA PRO A 101 -9.57 -7.01 -3.33
C PRO A 101 -9.03 -7.13 -4.77
N GLN A 102 -8.86 -5.98 -5.45
CA GLN A 102 -8.44 -5.93 -6.83
C GLN A 102 -7.45 -4.78 -7.06
N ALA A 103 -6.17 -5.08 -6.76
CA ALA A 103 -5.05 -4.19 -7.02
C ALA A 103 -4.28 -4.64 -8.27
N SER A 104 -3.72 -3.69 -9.02
CA SER A 104 -2.82 -3.97 -10.13
C SER A 104 -1.51 -3.21 -9.99
N VAL A 105 -0.41 -3.91 -10.28
CA VAL A 105 0.95 -3.39 -10.34
C VAL A 105 1.64 -3.97 -11.58
N PRO A 106 2.48 -3.23 -12.30
CA PRO A 106 3.24 -3.80 -13.41
C PRO A 106 4.22 -4.86 -12.93
N ALA A 107 4.74 -5.69 -13.83
CA ALA A 107 5.74 -6.70 -13.47
C ALA A 107 7.06 -6.05 -12.99
N GLY A 108 7.69 -6.65 -11.98
CA GLY A 108 8.96 -6.16 -11.40
C GLY A 108 9.01 -6.23 -9.87
N THR A 109 10.06 -5.65 -9.29
CA THR A 109 10.21 -5.54 -7.83
C THR A 109 9.88 -4.12 -7.38
N HIS A 110 8.91 -4.02 -6.49
CA HIS A 110 8.34 -2.78 -6.01
C HIS A 110 8.64 -2.61 -4.50
N PRO A 111 9.70 -1.88 -4.12
CA PRO A 111 9.94 -1.53 -2.73
C PRO A 111 8.93 -0.46 -2.28
N ILE A 112 8.01 -0.83 -1.40
CA ILE A 112 6.99 0.07 -0.84
C ILE A 112 7.29 0.27 0.63
N ARG A 113 7.46 1.52 1.03
CA ARG A 113 7.56 1.90 2.44
C ARG A 113 6.18 2.18 2.97
N VAL A 114 5.87 1.54 4.09
CA VAL A 114 4.64 1.77 4.84
C VAL A 114 5.01 2.37 6.18
N SER A 115 4.34 3.45 6.54
CA SER A 115 4.44 4.05 7.87
C SER A 115 3.06 4.26 8.45
N VAL A 116 2.91 3.98 9.74
CA VAL A 116 1.65 4.14 10.47
C VAL A 116 1.96 4.70 11.85
N ARG A 117 1.07 5.55 12.37
CA ARG A 117 1.13 6.10 13.72
C ARG A 117 -0.04 5.59 14.54
N ASP A 118 0.17 5.50 15.86
CA ASP A 118 -0.89 5.27 16.81
C ASP A 118 -1.36 6.55 17.51
N SER A 119 -2.41 6.42 18.31
CA SER A 119 -2.97 7.49 19.14
C SER A 119 -2.01 8.03 20.19
N GLU A 120 -0.91 7.33 20.49
CA GLU A 120 0.12 7.75 21.44
C GLU A 120 1.30 8.47 20.74
N GLY A 121 1.22 8.65 19.42
CA GLY A 121 2.24 9.33 18.63
C GLY A 121 3.43 8.45 18.23
N ARG A 122 3.39 7.14 18.50
CA ARG A 122 4.46 6.20 18.11
C ARG A 122 4.29 5.81 16.66
N GLU A 123 5.40 5.79 15.92
CA GLU A 123 5.42 5.48 14.50
C GLU A 123 6.03 4.09 14.25
N GLY A 124 5.30 3.25 13.52
CA GLY A 124 5.77 2.00 12.95
C GLY A 124 6.14 2.23 11.49
N LYS A 125 7.25 1.67 11.04
CA LYS A 125 7.71 1.81 9.66
C LYS A 125 8.29 0.49 9.18
N THR A 126 7.83 0.04 8.01
CA THR A 126 8.30 -1.17 7.37
C THR A 126 8.51 -0.93 5.89
N ILE A 127 9.39 -1.72 5.28
CA ILE A 127 9.58 -1.73 3.83
C ILE A 127 9.22 -3.13 3.35
N ILE A 128 8.22 -3.20 2.49
CA ILE A 128 7.83 -4.43 1.82
C ILE A 128 8.40 -4.43 0.41
N HIS A 129 8.86 -5.58 -0.05
CA HIS A 129 9.26 -5.79 -1.43
C HIS A 129 8.19 -6.63 -2.10
N LEU A 130 7.39 -5.99 -2.94
CA LEU A 130 6.34 -6.66 -3.68
C LEU A 130 6.88 -7.01 -5.07
N SER A 131 6.93 -8.29 -5.40
CA SER A 131 7.41 -8.82 -6.66
C SER A 131 6.24 -9.24 -7.52
N ALA A 132 6.00 -8.54 -8.61
CA ALA A 132 4.96 -8.88 -9.56
C ALA A 132 5.53 -9.68 -10.73
N LYS A 133 4.94 -10.85 -11.00
CA LYS A 133 5.24 -11.70 -12.16
C LYS A 133 4.21 -11.51 -13.26
#